data_AF-S7SPY8-F1
#
_entry.id   AF-S7SPY8-F1
#
_cell.length_a   1.000
_cell.length_b   1.000
_cell.length_c   1.000
_cell.angle_alpha   90.00
_cell.angle_beta   90.00
_cell.angle_gamma   90.00
#
_symmetry.space_group_name_H-M   'P 1'
#
loop_
_entity.id
_entity.type
_entity.pdbx_description
1 polymer ?
#
loop_
_entity_poly.entity_id
_entity_poly.type
_entity_poly.pdbx_seq_one_letter_code
_entity_poly.pdbx_strand_id
1 'polypeptide(L)'
;MNPTVMIPSGHDRIEIRNQGRVMAMRWEQLAKRQPVVAKMLQSGLEKGRISHAYLFEGQRGTGKKAASLLLAKRLFCLSPIGVSPCLECRNCRRIDSGNHPDVRVIGQMEDQSKRNKSNGCSKSSRKQRSSRIKKCTSLSTPIK
;
A
#
# COMPACT_ATOMS: atom_id res chain seq x y z
N MET A 1 -48.86 2.14 -26.28
CA MET A 1 -48.18 3.18 -27.09
C MET A 1 -47.13 3.81 -26.18
N ASN A 2 -45.86 3.59 -26.52
CA ASN A 2 -44.69 3.77 -25.63
C ASN A 2 -44.39 5.23 -25.28
N PRO A 3 -43.99 5.55 -24.04
CA PRO A 3 -43.36 6.82 -23.73
C PRO A 3 -41.89 6.80 -24.18
N THR A 4 -41.56 7.71 -25.09
CA THR A 4 -40.20 8.02 -25.56
C THR A 4 -39.28 8.37 -24.38
N VAL A 5 -38.27 7.54 -24.13
CA VAL A 5 -37.18 7.87 -23.18
C VAL A 5 -36.14 8.72 -23.93
N MET A 6 -35.97 9.96 -23.48
CA MET A 6 -34.90 10.85 -23.92
C MET A 6 -33.54 10.28 -23.53
N ILE A 7 -32.66 10.09 -24.52
CA ILE A 7 -31.25 9.71 -24.33
C ILE A 7 -30.45 11.01 -24.14
N PRO A 8 -29.73 11.22 -23.03
CA PRO A 8 -28.88 12.39 -22.87
C PRO A 8 -27.62 12.26 -23.72
N SER A 9 -27.49 13.16 -24.71
CA SER A 9 -26.26 13.44 -25.46
C SER A 9 -25.28 14.23 -24.58
N GLY A 10 -24.50 13.52 -23.77
CA GLY A 10 -23.46 14.09 -22.93
C GLY A 10 -22.11 13.46 -23.27
N HIS A 11 -21.28 14.23 -23.99
CA HIS A 11 -19.94 13.86 -24.42
C HIS A 11 -19.03 13.41 -23.27
N ASP A 12 -18.33 12.32 -23.56
CA ASP A 12 -17.15 11.76 -22.92
C ASP A 12 -16.27 12.71 -22.09
N ARG A 13 -16.09 12.37 -20.82
CA ARG A 13 -14.81 11.88 -20.28
C ARG A 13 -14.97 11.52 -18.80
N ILE A 14 -15.42 10.30 -18.53
CA ILE A 14 -14.99 9.63 -17.30
C ILE A 14 -13.63 9.02 -17.65
N GLU A 15 -12.56 9.78 -17.43
CA GLU A 15 -11.23 9.19 -17.36
C GLU A 15 -11.24 8.17 -16.22
N ILE A 16 -11.50 6.91 -16.56
CA ILE A 16 -11.17 5.78 -15.70
C ILE A 16 -9.65 5.78 -15.60
N ARG A 17 -9.12 6.53 -14.65
CA ARG A 17 -7.74 6.40 -14.16
C ARG A 17 -7.60 5.00 -13.57
N ASN A 18 -7.37 4.02 -14.44
CA ASN A 18 -7.02 2.65 -14.09
C ASN A 18 -5.56 2.65 -13.62
N GLN A 19 -5.28 3.36 -12.53
CA GLN A 19 -3.98 3.37 -11.88
C GLN A 19 -3.81 2.05 -11.12
N GLY A 20 -3.12 1.09 -11.75
CA GLY A 20 -2.45 -0.03 -11.09
C GLY A 20 -3.32 -0.85 -10.12
N ARG A 21 -4.45 -1.37 -10.59
CA ARG A 21 -5.36 -2.21 -9.78
C ARG A 21 -4.57 -3.41 -9.23
N VAL A 22 -4.31 -3.42 -7.93
CA VAL A 22 -3.56 -4.51 -7.30
C VAL A 22 -4.47 -5.72 -7.25
N MET A 23 -4.19 -6.73 -8.08
CA MET A 23 -5.04 -7.92 -8.18
C MET A 23 -5.07 -8.67 -6.85
N ALA A 24 -6.27 -8.90 -6.33
CA ALA A 24 -6.53 -9.70 -5.15
C ALA A 24 -6.13 -11.16 -5.39
N MET A 25 -5.06 -11.61 -4.76
CA MET A 25 -4.65 -13.02 -4.72
C MET A 25 -5.45 -13.78 -3.66
N ARG A 26 -5.71 -15.08 -3.84
CA ARG A 26 -6.30 -15.98 -2.81
C ARG A 26 -5.23 -16.86 -2.16
N TRP A 27 -5.52 -17.41 -0.97
CA TRP A 27 -4.62 -18.35 -0.28
C TRP A 27 -4.21 -19.55 -1.13
N GLU A 28 -5.14 -20.10 -1.93
CA GLU A 28 -4.84 -21.23 -2.81
C GLU A 28 -3.79 -20.88 -3.87
N GLN A 29 -3.88 -19.68 -4.45
CA GLN A 29 -2.90 -19.22 -5.42
C GLN A 29 -1.52 -19.02 -4.76
N LEU A 30 -1.50 -18.53 -3.51
CA LEU A 30 -0.25 -18.38 -2.76
C LEU A 30 0.33 -19.74 -2.39
N ALA A 31 -0.49 -20.70 -1.99
CA ALA A 31 -0.07 -22.06 -1.66
C ALA A 31 0.54 -22.80 -2.86
N LYS A 32 -0.02 -22.59 -4.07
CA LYS A 32 0.54 -23.16 -5.32
C LYS A 32 1.94 -22.64 -5.64
N ARG A 33 2.23 -21.36 -5.34
CA ARG A 33 3.53 -20.75 -5.65
C ARG A 33 4.54 -20.89 -4.50
N GLN A 34 4.07 -20.74 -3.27
CA GLN A 34 4.87 -20.69 -2.04
C GLN A 34 4.14 -21.43 -0.91
N PRO A 35 4.19 -22.78 -0.91
CA PRO A 35 3.45 -23.59 0.05
C PRO A 35 3.91 -23.37 1.49
N VAL A 36 5.22 -23.21 1.72
CA VAL A 36 5.80 -22.98 3.05
C VAL A 36 5.30 -21.66 3.65
N VAL A 37 5.33 -20.57 2.88
CA VAL A 37 4.89 -19.25 3.34
C VAL A 37 3.39 -19.23 3.60
N ALA A 38 2.59 -19.82 2.70
CA ALA A 38 1.15 -19.91 2.87
C ALA A 38 0.78 -20.66 4.16
N LYS A 39 1.39 -21.82 4.41
CA LYS A 39 1.15 -22.61 5.62
C LYS A 39 1.59 -21.87 6.88
N MET A 40 2.76 -21.23 6.87
CA MET A 40 3.25 -20.44 8.02
C MET A 40 2.27 -19.31 8.38
N LEU A 41 1.82 -18.54 7.40
CA LEU A 41 0.87 -17.45 7.63
C LEU A 41 -0.49 -17.96 8.11
N GLN A 42 -1.02 -19.04 7.51
CA GLN A 42 -2.27 -19.65 7.93
C GLN A 42 -2.19 -20.16 9.38
N SER A 43 -1.15 -20.92 9.73
CA SER A 43 -0.96 -21.42 11.09
C SER A 43 -0.77 -20.28 12.11
N GLY A 44 -0.13 -19.17 11.73
CA GLY A 44 -0.01 -17.99 12.57
C GLY A 44 -1.37 -17.33 12.85
N LEU A 45 -2.21 -17.24 11.82
CA LEU A 45 -3.57 -16.69 11.93
C LEU A 45 -4.50 -17.58 12.75
N GLU A 46 -4.44 -18.90 12.58
CA GLU A 46 -5.23 -19.87 13.36
C GLU A 46 -4.89 -19.80 14.85
N LYS A 47 -3.60 -19.67 15.17
CA LYS A 47 -3.11 -19.61 16.55
C LYS A 47 -3.19 -18.21 17.15
N GLY A 48 -3.63 -17.20 16.39
CA GLY A 48 -3.61 -15.80 16.82
C GLY A 48 -2.21 -15.24 17.09
N ARG A 49 -1.15 -15.87 16.55
CA ARG A 49 0.25 -15.47 16.74
C ARG A 49 0.74 -14.67 15.54
N ILE A 50 0.37 -13.40 15.53
CA ILE A 50 0.77 -12.44 14.49
C ILE A 50 1.93 -11.57 14.96
N SER A 51 2.98 -11.50 14.15
CA SER A 51 4.14 -10.66 14.42
C SER A 51 3.85 -9.21 14.07
N HIS A 52 4.50 -8.27 14.77
CA HIS A 52 4.40 -6.84 14.50
C HIS A 52 5.00 -6.43 13.15
N ALA A 53 5.92 -7.24 12.60
CA ALA A 53 6.59 -6.97 11.34
C ALA A 53 6.85 -8.27 10.55
N TYR A 54 6.68 -8.19 9.23
CA TYR A 54 6.99 -9.26 8.28
C TYR A 54 7.88 -8.71 7.16
N LEU A 55 9.01 -9.36 6.92
CA LEU A 55 9.91 -9.08 5.80
C LEU A 55 9.76 -10.16 4.74
N PHE A 56 9.30 -9.78 3.54
CA PHE A 56 9.21 -10.69 2.39
C PHE A 56 10.43 -10.53 1.49
N GLU A 57 11.32 -11.52 1.49
CA GLU A 57 12.52 -11.55 0.67
C GLU A 57 12.41 -12.58 -0.47
N GLY A 58 13.15 -12.37 -1.56
CA GLY A 58 13.23 -13.33 -2.67
C GLY A 58 13.38 -12.67 -4.04
N GLN A 59 13.35 -13.46 -5.11
CA GLN A 59 13.41 -12.94 -6.48
C GLN A 59 12.18 -12.10 -6.84
N ARG A 60 12.31 -11.21 -7.84
CA ARG A 60 11.18 -10.44 -8.38
C ARG A 60 10.17 -11.38 -9.03
N GLY A 61 8.88 -11.05 -8.97
CA GLY A 61 7.81 -11.87 -9.55
C GLY A 61 7.26 -13.00 -8.67
N THR A 62 7.88 -13.28 -7.52
CA THR A 62 7.44 -14.30 -6.55
C THR A 62 6.13 -13.98 -5.81
N GLY A 63 5.55 -12.80 -6.02
CA GLY A 63 4.27 -12.41 -5.42
C GLY A 63 4.37 -11.81 -4.01
N LYS A 64 5.55 -11.34 -3.59
CA LYS A 64 5.78 -10.72 -2.26
C LYS A 64 4.76 -9.64 -1.89
N LYS A 65 4.51 -8.70 -2.80
CA LYS A 65 3.51 -7.63 -2.61
C LYS A 65 2.09 -8.18 -2.52
N ALA A 66 1.79 -9.25 -3.26
CA ALA A 66 0.47 -9.89 -3.22
C ALA A 66 0.26 -10.64 -1.91
N ALA A 67 1.28 -11.34 -1.40
CA ALA A 67 1.24 -12.03 -0.13
C ALA A 67 1.07 -11.06 1.05
N SER A 68 1.79 -9.93 1.05
CA SER A 68 1.65 -8.91 2.10
C SER A 68 0.25 -8.29 2.12
N LEU A 69 -0.31 -7.99 0.95
CA LEU A 69 -1.68 -7.47 0.83
C LEU A 69 -2.73 -8.51 1.21
N LEU A 70 -2.53 -9.79 0.86
CA LEU A 70 -3.42 -10.87 1.27
C LEU A 70 -3.47 -10.99 2.79
N LEU A 71 -2.32 -10.92 3.46
CA LEU A 71 -2.25 -10.92 4.92
C LEU A 71 -2.99 -9.69 5.50
N ALA A 72 -2.73 -8.49 4.97
CA ALA A 72 -3.41 -7.28 5.42
C ALA A 72 -4.94 -7.37 5.28
N LYS A 73 -5.44 -7.91 4.17
CA LYS A 73 -6.89 -8.15 3.98
C LYS A 73 -7.46 -9.10 5.01
N ARG A 74 -6.74 -10.15 5.37
CA ARG A 74 -7.21 -11.09 6.39
C ARG A 74 -7.26 -10.43 7.76
N LEU A 75 -6.31 -9.55 8.08
CA LEU A 75 -6.28 -8.84 9.36
C LEU A 75 -7.43 -7.82 9.49
N PHE A 76 -7.77 -7.12 8.41
CA PHE A 76 -8.81 -6.06 8.42
C PHE A 76 -10.18 -6.50 7.88
N CYS A 77 -10.39 -7.77 7.51
CA CYS A 77 -11.71 -8.26 7.08
C CYS A 77 -12.67 -8.31 8.29
N LEU A 78 -13.88 -7.80 8.09
CA LEU A 78 -14.93 -7.75 9.11
C LEU A 78 -15.56 -9.12 9.40
N SER A 79 -15.59 -9.99 8.40
CA SER A 79 -16.25 -11.29 8.45
C SER A 79 -15.36 -12.39 7.85
N PRO A 80 -14.21 -12.72 8.48
CA PRO A 80 -13.31 -13.72 7.95
C PRO A 80 -13.93 -15.12 8.03
N ILE A 81 -13.71 -15.93 6.99
CA ILE A 81 -14.13 -17.34 6.96
C ILE A 81 -12.90 -18.17 7.31
N GLY A 82 -12.73 -18.47 8.60
CA GLY A 82 -11.52 -19.13 9.12
C GLY A 82 -10.26 -18.30 8.85
N VAL A 83 -9.29 -18.89 8.13
CA VAL A 83 -8.05 -18.19 7.70
C VAL A 83 -8.24 -17.34 6.44
N SER A 84 -9.35 -17.50 5.71
CA SER A 84 -9.55 -16.83 4.44
C SER A 84 -10.21 -15.46 4.60
N PRO A 85 -9.74 -14.41 3.92
CA PRO A 85 -10.45 -13.15 3.84
C PRO A 85 -11.72 -13.31 3.00
N CYS A 86 -12.76 -12.57 3.38
CA CYS A 86 -14.05 -12.54 2.72
C CYS A 86 -14.01 -11.92 1.31
N LEU A 87 -13.07 -11.02 1.03
CA LEU A 87 -12.90 -10.26 -0.24
C LEU A 87 -14.07 -9.37 -0.67
N GLU A 88 -15.27 -9.55 -0.13
CA GLU A 88 -16.46 -8.78 -0.49
C GLU A 88 -16.70 -7.58 0.43
N CYS A 89 -16.08 -7.59 1.61
CA CYS A 89 -16.27 -6.59 2.65
C CYS A 89 -15.77 -5.20 2.25
N ARG A 90 -16.31 -4.14 2.87
CA ARG A 90 -15.89 -2.75 2.60
C ARG A 90 -14.39 -2.54 2.79
N ASN A 91 -13.81 -3.12 3.84
CA ASN A 91 -12.37 -3.04 4.12
C ASN A 91 -11.54 -3.76 3.04
N CYS A 92 -11.99 -4.94 2.63
CA CYS A 92 -11.37 -5.76 1.60
C CYS A 92 -11.29 -5.01 0.27
N ARG A 93 -12.43 -4.43 -0.16
CA ARG A 93 -12.52 -3.61 -1.37
C ARG A 93 -11.66 -2.35 -1.28
N ARG A 94 -11.60 -1.71 -0.11
CA ARG A 94 -10.75 -0.53 0.13
C ARG A 94 -9.25 -0.84 0.07
N ILE A 95 -8.85 -2.01 0.57
CA ILE A 95 -7.45 -2.47 0.45
C ILE A 95 -7.12 -2.75 -1.01
N ASP A 96 -8.05 -3.32 -1.77
CA ASP A 96 -7.90 -3.53 -3.22
C ASP A 96 -7.79 -2.23 -4.02
N SER A 97 -8.54 -1.20 -3.64
CA SER A 97 -8.42 0.13 -4.23
C SER A 97 -7.24 0.94 -3.71
N GLY A 98 -6.51 0.43 -2.70
CA GLY A 98 -5.41 1.14 -2.04
C GLY A 98 -5.85 2.35 -1.20
N ASN A 99 -7.16 2.50 -0.94
CA ASN A 99 -7.73 3.62 -0.18
C ASN A 99 -8.33 3.12 1.16
N HIS A 100 -7.50 2.44 1.96
CA HIS A 100 -7.86 2.03 3.31
C HIS A 100 -7.19 2.96 4.32
N PRO A 101 -7.90 3.48 5.34
CA PRO A 101 -7.31 4.41 6.31
C PRO A 101 -6.10 3.81 7.03
N ASP A 102 -6.16 2.53 7.37
CA ASP A 102 -5.11 1.84 8.15
C ASP A 102 -4.09 1.07 7.31
N VAL A 103 -4.24 1.01 5.98
CA VAL A 103 -3.30 0.27 5.10
C VAL A 103 -2.78 1.19 4.03
N ARG A 104 -1.46 1.46 4.07
CA ARG A 104 -0.78 2.32 3.11
C ARG A 104 0.30 1.54 2.38
N VAL A 105 0.24 1.57 1.05
CA VAL A 105 1.30 1.01 0.20
C VAL A 105 2.27 2.13 -0.13
N ILE A 106 3.47 2.06 0.44
CA ILE A 106 4.55 3.00 0.15
C ILE A 106 5.45 2.35 -0.89
N GLY A 107 5.62 3.01 -2.03
CA GLY A 107 6.56 2.65 -3.07
C GLY A 107 7.46 3.84 -3.39
N GLN A 108 8.51 3.62 -4.17
CA GLN A 108 9.27 4.73 -4.72
C GLN A 108 8.36 5.54 -5.64
N MET A 109 8.14 6.80 -5.29
CA MET A 109 7.72 7.81 -6.25
C MET A 109 8.86 7.98 -7.23
N GLU A 110 8.67 7.60 -8.50
CA GLU A 110 9.28 8.43 -9.53
C GLU A 110 8.62 9.80 -9.39
N ASP A 111 9.43 10.83 -9.13
CA ASP A 111 8.99 12.20 -8.92
C ASP A 111 7.94 12.59 -9.95
N GLN A 112 6.67 12.67 -9.54
CA GLN A 112 5.67 13.40 -10.31
C GLN A 112 5.86 14.90 -10.03
N SER A 113 7.01 15.43 -10.46
CA SER A 113 7.23 16.86 -10.60
C SER A 113 6.41 17.36 -11.81
N LYS A 114 5.11 17.47 -11.62
CA LYS A 114 4.25 18.41 -12.34
C LYS A 114 3.50 19.23 -11.32
N ARG A 115 4.25 19.97 -10.48
CA ARG A 115 3.69 21.10 -9.75
C ARG A 115 3.70 22.28 -10.72
N ASN A 116 2.50 22.64 -11.16
CA ASN A 116 2.23 23.79 -12.02
C ASN A 116 3.09 24.99 -11.60
N LYS A 117 3.83 25.58 -12.55
CA LYS A 117 4.42 26.91 -12.38
C LYS A 117 3.27 27.92 -12.29
N SER A 118 2.73 28.10 -11.09
CA SER A 118 2.07 29.36 -10.72
C SER A 118 3.18 30.36 -10.47
N ASN A 119 3.31 31.30 -11.41
CA ASN A 119 4.14 32.48 -11.28
C ASN A 119 3.85 33.21 -9.95
N GLY A 120 4.90 33.68 -9.29
CA GLY A 120 4.80 34.70 -8.23
C GLY A 120 5.35 34.25 -6.89
N CYS A 121 6.64 34.54 -6.62
CA CYS A 121 6.99 35.68 -5.78
C CYS A 121 8.52 35.74 -5.66
N SER A 122 9.03 36.94 -5.88
CA SER A 122 10.41 37.33 -6.01
C SER A 122 11.21 37.30 -4.71
N LYS A 123 12.47 36.85 -4.84
CA LYS A 123 13.69 37.33 -4.16
C LYS A 123 13.73 37.29 -2.62
N SER A 124 14.70 36.54 -2.09
CA SER A 124 15.83 37.14 -1.36
C SER A 124 16.93 36.11 -1.05
N SER A 125 18.10 36.43 -1.58
CA SER A 125 19.38 35.74 -1.45
C SER A 125 19.93 35.74 -0.02
N ARG A 126 20.56 34.65 0.43
CA ARG A 126 21.88 34.71 1.06
C ARG A 126 22.59 33.36 1.05
N LYS A 127 23.89 33.46 0.82
CA LYS A 127 24.84 32.45 0.35
C LYS A 127 25.91 32.31 1.43
N GLN A 128 26.27 31.08 1.79
CA GLN A 128 27.62 30.62 2.20
C GLN A 128 27.49 29.17 2.69
N ARG A 129 27.86 28.15 1.90
CA ARG A 129 29.21 27.56 1.83
C ARG A 129 29.88 27.48 3.21
N SER A 130 29.86 26.30 3.82
CA SER A 130 31.09 25.54 4.10
C SER A 130 30.77 24.21 4.78
N SER A 131 31.28 23.15 4.18
CA SER A 131 31.34 21.78 4.67
C SER A 131 32.01 21.66 6.04
N ARG A 132 31.26 21.21 7.06
CA ARG A 132 31.82 20.48 8.22
C ARG A 132 30.70 19.79 8.99
N ILE A 133 30.54 18.48 8.80
CA ILE A 133 29.76 17.67 9.74
C ILE A 133 30.58 17.61 11.03
N LYS A 134 30.26 18.49 11.99
CA LYS A 134 30.73 18.39 13.37
C LYS A 134 29.96 17.24 14.03
N LYS A 135 30.65 16.17 14.41
CA LYS A 135 30.11 15.13 15.30
C LYS A 135 29.75 15.77 16.63
N CYS A 136 28.47 15.81 16.95
CA CYS A 136 27.99 16.09 18.30
C CYS A 136 27.94 14.75 19.04
N THR A 137 29.02 14.39 19.73
CA THR A 137 29.01 13.34 20.74
C THR A 137 28.91 14.03 22.09
N SER A 138 27.70 14.07 22.64
CA SER A 138 27.44 14.48 24.02
C SER A 138 28.01 13.45 25.00
N LEU A 139 28.96 13.91 25.82
CA LEU A 139 29.11 13.70 27.27
C LEU A 139 28.57 12.36 27.84
N SER A 140 29.39 11.45 28.38
CA SER A 140 30.24 11.51 29.58
C SER A 140 29.68 10.53 30.63
N THR A 141 30.46 9.50 30.96
CA THR A 141 30.30 8.61 32.11
C THR A 141 31.63 8.61 32.90
N PRO A 142 31.72 8.00 34.09
CA PRO A 142 30.88 8.09 35.27
C PRO A 142 31.68 8.64 36.49
N ILE A 143 30.96 9.02 37.54
CA ILE A 143 31.49 9.48 38.84
C ILE A 143 32.08 8.29 39.61
N LYS A 144 33.33 8.43 40.07
CA LYS A 144 33.84 7.97 41.36
C LYS A 144 35.02 8.83 41.78
#